data_AF-A0A5C4UUA4-F1
#
_entry.id   AF-A0A5C4UUA4-F1
#
_cell.length_a   1.000
_cell.length_b   1.000
_cell.length_c   1.000
_cell.angle_alpha   90.00
_cell.angle_beta   90.00
_cell.angle_gamma   90.00
#
_symmetry.space_group_name_H-M   'P 1'
#
loop_
_entity.id
_entity.type
_entity.pdbx_description
1 polymer ?
#
loop_
_entity_poly.entity_id
_entity_poly.type
_entity_poly.pdbx_seq_one_letter_code
_entity_poly.pdbx_strand_id
1 'polypeptide(L)'
;MLALLGGVLTATHQAATAATSAGQEGADPDPALTAASVVEVAGGDGDWQLTVDGEPYVVEGLTWGPPADQADSYMPDLASMGANTTRTWGTDASSRPLLDAAAANGIRVIAGFWLQPGGGPGSGGCVDYVNDHDYKGEQLAAMNTWVAEYRDHPGVLMWSVGNESVLGLQNCYEGTELEAQRVAYTRFVNDAALEIKALDPDHPVTSTDAWVGAWEYYEAHSPDLDLFQVNAYDAVCGIQQAWIEGGYDRPYILTEGGPAGEWEVDDDVNGVPEEPTDVAKAEGYRAAWDCLMDHEGVALGGTLFHYGVEEDFGGVWFNLLPGGEKRLSYYAVADLFGGQAPANTPPVITDLAVGGDRTSVPAGSEFTLSASVNDPDGDTPTYEVLVNSKYIDDNGALTPADFRDNGDGTLTVTAPGRPGPWKVYLAARDGQGNLGIEATSVNVVPPPVDGTNLALGAETTASTFQEEGDGAPFLPEHATDGDDGTRWASDWSDPQWLQVDLGASTRFDTVQLYWETSHARAYEVQVSENAQDWTPVHTVTDGAGGVETAAVDATGRYVRVLGTERGTGWGYSLYEFGVYAS
;
A
#
# COMPACT_ATOMS: atom_id res chain seq x y z
N MET A 1 5.65 -2.89 0.61
CA MET A 1 4.84 -3.98 0.08
C MET A 1 4.26 -4.85 1.18
N LEU A 2 4.18 -4.40 2.45
CA LEU A 2 3.24 -3.40 2.99
C LEU A 2 3.84 -2.61 4.19
N ALA A 3 4.70 -1.60 3.99
CA ALA A 3 5.15 -0.74 5.09
C ALA A 3 4.36 0.56 5.02
N LEU A 4 3.59 0.90 6.05
CA LEU A 4 3.23 2.28 6.46
C LEU A 4 2.33 2.27 7.70
N LEU A 5 2.89 2.09 8.90
CA LEU A 5 2.25 2.53 10.14
C LEU A 5 3.33 2.93 11.16
N GLY A 6 3.57 4.24 11.27
CA GLY A 6 4.53 4.77 12.24
C GLY A 6 4.77 6.27 12.10
N GLY A 7 3.80 7.10 12.46
CA GLY A 7 3.98 8.55 12.49
C GLY A 7 2.94 9.27 13.35
N VAL A 8 3.33 9.64 14.57
CA VAL A 8 2.52 10.48 15.47
C VAL A 8 2.59 11.93 15.01
N LEU A 9 1.47 12.55 14.66
CA LEU A 9 1.35 14.02 14.60
C LEU A 9 -0.07 14.51 14.95
N THR A 10 -0.09 15.58 15.74
CA THR A 10 -1.24 16.20 16.39
C THR A 10 -2.05 17.09 15.45
N ALA A 11 -3.38 16.92 15.38
CA ALA A 11 -4.30 17.83 14.72
C ALA A 11 -5.28 18.47 15.72
N THR A 12 -5.43 19.80 15.64
CA THR A 12 -6.36 20.60 16.46
C THR A 12 -7.75 20.67 15.81
N HIS A 13 -8.80 20.28 16.55
CA HIS A 13 -10.20 20.34 16.11
C HIS A 13 -10.88 21.70 16.42
N GLN A 14 -11.72 22.18 15.50
CA GLN A 14 -12.77 23.18 15.76
C GLN A 14 -14.14 22.54 15.47
N ALA A 15 -15.03 22.63 16.46
CA ALA A 15 -16.35 22.01 16.43
C ALA A 15 -17.39 22.86 15.68
N ALA A 16 -18.20 22.23 14.84
CA ALA A 16 -19.41 22.80 14.25
C ALA A 16 -20.65 22.04 14.75
N THR A 17 -21.66 22.79 15.18
CA THR A 17 -22.93 22.29 15.76
C THR A 17 -24.00 22.08 14.68
N ALA A 18 -24.61 20.89 14.63
CA ALA A 18 -25.74 20.57 13.76
C ALA A 18 -27.10 20.77 14.45
N ALA A 19 -28.11 21.16 13.66
CA ALA A 19 -29.51 21.28 14.06
C ALA A 19 -30.37 20.28 13.27
N THR A 20 -31.32 19.64 13.96
CA THR A 20 -32.15 18.51 13.51
C THR A 20 -33.47 18.93 12.84
N SER A 21 -33.93 18.18 11.83
CA SER A 21 -35.36 17.89 11.61
C SER A 21 -35.59 16.57 10.84
N ALA A 22 -36.67 15.88 11.18
CA ALA A 22 -36.91 14.44 11.02
C ALA A 22 -37.60 13.98 9.71
N GLY A 23 -37.28 12.74 9.30
CA GLY A 23 -38.30 11.67 9.12
C GLY A 23 -38.30 10.87 7.81
N GLN A 24 -37.71 9.66 7.83
CA GLN A 24 -38.25 8.44 7.21
C GLN A 24 -37.70 7.22 7.97
N GLU A 25 -38.58 6.29 8.39
CA GLU A 25 -38.28 5.14 9.25
C GLU A 25 -37.30 4.16 8.58
N GLY A 26 -36.10 4.07 9.16
CA GLY A 26 -35.06 3.09 8.89
C GLY A 26 -35.03 1.96 9.91
N ALA A 27 -34.37 0.86 9.60
CA ALA A 27 -34.03 -0.16 10.61
C ALA A 27 -33.22 0.53 11.72
N ASP A 28 -33.69 0.44 12.97
CA ASP A 28 -32.95 0.95 14.11
C ASP A 28 -31.59 0.21 14.19
N PRO A 29 -30.50 0.87 14.62
CA PRO A 29 -29.24 0.19 14.86
C PRO A 29 -29.46 -0.98 15.83
N ASP A 30 -28.72 -2.07 15.61
CA ASP A 30 -28.81 -3.24 16.46
C ASP A 30 -28.60 -2.86 17.94
N PRO A 31 -29.36 -3.47 18.85
CA PRO A 31 -29.29 -3.10 20.26
C PRO A 31 -27.89 -3.35 20.82
N ALA A 32 -27.45 -2.47 21.72
CA ALA A 32 -26.17 -2.62 22.39
C ALA A 32 -26.01 -4.02 23.02
N LEU A 33 -24.84 -4.62 22.81
CA LEU A 33 -24.45 -5.92 23.36
C LEU A 33 -24.04 -5.75 24.83
N THR A 34 -24.78 -6.38 25.75
CA THR A 34 -24.58 -6.18 27.20
C THR A 34 -24.05 -7.39 27.97
N ALA A 35 -23.95 -8.55 27.30
CA ALA A 35 -23.50 -9.80 27.92
C ALA A 35 -22.51 -10.51 27.01
N ALA A 36 -21.59 -11.28 27.61
CA ALA A 36 -20.73 -12.21 26.89
C ALA A 36 -21.58 -13.13 26.00
N SER A 37 -21.10 -13.42 24.81
CA SER A 37 -21.73 -14.34 23.85
C SER A 37 -21.20 -15.75 24.00
N VAL A 38 -22.00 -16.69 23.54
CA VAL A 38 -21.54 -18.01 23.12
C VAL A 38 -21.60 -18.06 21.60
N VAL A 39 -20.47 -18.27 20.95
CA VAL A 39 -20.33 -18.32 19.50
C VAL A 39 -19.91 -19.74 19.10
N GLU A 40 -20.67 -20.34 18.19
CA GLU A 40 -20.44 -21.73 17.78
C GLU A 40 -20.47 -21.87 16.26
N VAL A 41 -19.54 -22.66 15.73
CA VAL A 41 -19.64 -23.21 14.37
C VAL A 41 -20.41 -24.53 14.48
N ALA A 42 -21.68 -24.51 14.09
CA ALA A 42 -22.55 -25.67 14.12
C ALA A 42 -22.66 -26.31 12.73
N GLY A 43 -23.03 -27.58 12.67
CA GLY A 43 -23.25 -28.30 11.42
C GLY A 43 -22.09 -29.19 10.98
N GLY A 44 -22.06 -29.54 9.70
CA GLY A 44 -21.13 -30.52 9.13
C GLY A 44 -21.48 -30.89 7.69
N ASP A 45 -20.56 -31.57 7.00
CA ASP A 45 -20.80 -32.16 5.67
C ASP A 45 -21.31 -31.16 4.59
N GLY A 46 -20.83 -29.91 4.62
CA GLY A 46 -21.25 -28.87 3.66
C GLY A 46 -22.47 -28.04 4.10
N ASP A 47 -22.94 -28.20 5.34
CA ASP A 47 -24.10 -27.49 5.91
C ASP A 47 -23.74 -26.95 7.30
N TRP A 48 -22.82 -25.99 7.32
CA TRP A 48 -22.37 -25.27 8.51
C TRP A 48 -23.10 -23.94 8.67
N GLN A 49 -23.17 -23.48 9.93
CA GLN A 49 -23.69 -22.19 10.31
C GLN A 49 -22.88 -21.64 11.48
N LEU A 50 -22.52 -20.35 11.42
CA LEU A 50 -22.08 -19.63 12.60
C LEU A 50 -23.32 -19.22 13.41
N THR A 51 -23.27 -19.42 14.72
CA THR A 51 -24.34 -18.98 15.62
C THR A 51 -23.77 -18.11 16.73
N VAL A 52 -24.56 -17.14 17.17
CA VAL A 52 -24.30 -16.30 18.34
C VAL A 52 -25.48 -16.45 19.27
N ASP A 53 -25.22 -16.91 20.49
CA ASP A 53 -26.25 -17.20 21.50
C ASP A 53 -27.36 -18.14 21.00
N GLY A 54 -26.99 -19.05 20.10
CA GLY A 54 -27.88 -20.04 19.48
C GLY A 54 -28.69 -19.52 18.27
N GLU A 55 -28.54 -18.26 17.90
CA GLU A 55 -29.18 -17.67 16.72
C GLU A 55 -28.22 -17.64 15.53
N PRO A 56 -28.70 -17.88 14.28
CA PRO A 56 -27.89 -17.76 13.07
C PRO A 56 -27.18 -16.41 12.96
N TYR A 57 -25.92 -16.44 12.52
CA TYR A 57 -25.11 -15.26 12.31
C TYR A 57 -24.35 -15.38 10.99
N VAL A 58 -24.49 -14.37 10.13
CA VAL A 58 -23.65 -14.21 8.92
C VAL A 58 -22.71 -13.05 9.19
N VAL A 59 -21.42 -13.26 8.97
CA VAL A 59 -20.43 -12.18 9.16
C VAL A 59 -20.58 -11.17 8.03
N GLU A 60 -21.17 -10.02 8.32
CA GLU A 60 -21.30 -8.89 7.41
C GLU A 60 -20.42 -7.78 7.96
N GLY A 61 -19.15 -7.73 7.54
CA GLY A 61 -18.18 -6.89 8.21
C GLY A 61 -17.19 -6.19 7.32
N LEU A 62 -16.39 -5.35 7.97
CA LEU A 62 -15.25 -4.65 7.41
C LEU A 62 -14.04 -4.77 8.34
N THR A 63 -12.84 -4.87 7.80
CA THR A 63 -11.62 -4.73 8.61
C THR A 63 -11.50 -3.30 9.16
N TRP A 64 -10.96 -3.17 10.37
CA TRP A 64 -10.91 -1.91 11.11
C TRP A 64 -9.57 -1.17 10.93
N GLY A 65 -9.61 0.07 10.43
CA GLY A 65 -8.43 0.94 10.26
C GLY A 65 -8.22 1.99 11.36
N PRO A 66 -9.25 2.72 11.84
CA PRO A 66 -9.04 3.84 12.78
C PRO A 66 -8.31 3.45 14.07
N PRO A 67 -7.68 4.40 14.78
CA PRO A 67 -7.16 4.15 16.12
C PRO A 67 -8.25 3.64 17.08
N ALA A 68 -7.95 2.59 17.85
CA ALA A 68 -8.91 1.99 18.78
C ALA A 68 -9.49 2.99 19.79
N ASP A 69 -8.69 3.95 20.26
CA ASP A 69 -9.11 5.00 21.20
C ASP A 69 -10.06 6.04 20.60
N GLN A 70 -10.26 6.01 19.27
CA GLN A 70 -11.22 6.84 18.55
C GLN A 70 -12.45 6.06 18.08
N ALA A 71 -12.56 4.77 18.41
CA ALA A 71 -13.62 3.90 17.89
C ALA A 71 -15.03 4.44 18.12
N ASP A 72 -15.31 5.06 19.27
CA ASP A 72 -16.61 5.67 19.57
C ASP A 72 -17.07 6.71 18.52
N SER A 73 -16.12 7.37 17.84
CA SER A 73 -16.45 8.39 16.82
C SER A 73 -16.81 7.79 15.47
N TYR A 74 -16.31 6.58 15.18
CA TYR A 74 -16.45 5.93 13.88
C TYR A 74 -17.42 4.76 13.88
N MET A 75 -17.60 4.08 15.01
CA MET A 75 -18.44 2.89 15.12
C MET A 75 -19.91 3.14 14.75
N PRO A 76 -20.53 4.29 15.08
CA PRO A 76 -21.89 4.57 14.62
C PRO A 76 -22.02 4.63 13.09
N ASP A 77 -20.98 5.11 12.39
CA ASP A 77 -20.98 5.16 10.92
C ASP A 77 -20.81 3.76 10.34
N LEU A 78 -19.87 2.95 10.87
CA LEU A 78 -19.74 1.54 10.50
C LEU A 78 -21.05 0.75 10.71
N ALA A 79 -21.70 0.92 11.86
CA ALA A 79 -22.99 0.30 12.14
C ALA A 79 -24.09 0.77 11.18
N SER A 80 -24.08 2.06 10.80
CA SER A 80 -25.04 2.59 9.82
C SER A 80 -24.87 1.99 8.43
N MET A 81 -23.70 1.43 8.10
CA MET A 81 -23.50 0.66 6.86
C MET A 81 -24.17 -0.72 6.89
N GLY A 82 -24.79 -1.14 8.00
CA GLY A 82 -25.33 -2.49 8.16
C GLY A 82 -24.29 -3.52 8.57
N ALA A 83 -23.03 -3.11 8.80
CA ALA A 83 -22.01 -4.02 9.27
C ALA A 83 -22.33 -4.49 10.71
N ASN A 84 -22.29 -5.80 10.92
CA ASN A 84 -22.48 -6.44 12.23
C ASN A 84 -21.14 -6.89 12.85
N THR A 85 -20.07 -6.91 12.06
CA THR A 85 -18.74 -7.39 12.47
C THR A 85 -17.63 -6.42 12.04
N THR A 86 -16.58 -6.31 12.85
CA THR A 86 -15.30 -5.77 12.42
C THR A 86 -14.13 -6.69 12.78
N ARG A 87 -12.98 -6.55 12.11
CA ARG A 87 -11.79 -7.38 12.33
C ARG A 87 -10.56 -6.52 12.60
N THR A 88 -9.74 -6.96 13.55
CA THR A 88 -8.41 -6.41 13.81
C THR A 88 -7.33 -7.47 13.63
N TRP A 89 -6.08 -7.04 13.41
CA TRP A 89 -4.92 -7.93 13.33
C TRP A 89 -4.24 -8.19 14.68
N GLY A 90 -4.58 -7.40 15.71
CA GLY A 90 -3.96 -7.47 17.03
C GLY A 90 -4.94 -7.18 18.16
N THR A 91 -4.65 -7.78 19.31
CA THR A 91 -5.39 -7.62 20.56
C THR A 91 -4.40 -7.38 21.68
N ASP A 92 -4.54 -6.26 22.37
CA ASP A 92 -3.73 -5.90 23.55
C ASP A 92 -4.51 -4.96 24.49
N ALA A 93 -3.83 -4.34 25.46
CA ALA A 93 -4.43 -3.40 26.40
C ALA A 93 -5.16 -2.22 25.75
N SER A 94 -4.81 -1.85 24.51
CA SER A 94 -5.42 -0.77 23.76
C SER A 94 -6.69 -1.18 23.03
N SER A 95 -7.05 -2.47 23.00
CA SER A 95 -8.22 -2.98 22.29
C SER A 95 -9.56 -2.67 22.99
N ARG A 96 -9.53 -2.36 24.30
CA ARG A 96 -10.76 -2.17 25.09
C ARG A 96 -11.70 -1.09 24.54
N PRO A 97 -11.24 0.13 24.18
CA PRO A 97 -12.12 1.15 23.61
C PRO A 97 -12.81 0.71 22.32
N LEU A 98 -12.13 -0.05 21.45
CA LEU A 98 -12.74 -0.61 20.24
C LEU A 98 -13.84 -1.62 20.58
N LEU A 99 -13.55 -2.55 21.50
CA LEU A 99 -14.51 -3.55 21.95
C LEU A 99 -15.74 -2.92 22.62
N ASP A 100 -15.53 -1.91 23.48
CA ASP A 100 -16.60 -1.16 24.15
C ASP A 100 -17.48 -0.44 23.09
N ALA A 101 -16.86 0.25 22.14
CA ALA A 101 -17.55 0.97 21.06
C ALA A 101 -18.36 0.02 20.17
N ALA A 102 -17.76 -1.10 19.75
CA ALA A 102 -18.41 -2.11 18.93
C ALA A 102 -19.66 -2.66 19.64
N ALA A 103 -19.50 -3.10 20.90
CA ALA A 103 -20.60 -3.60 21.71
C ALA A 103 -21.72 -2.57 21.89
N ALA A 104 -21.38 -1.29 22.08
CA ALA A 104 -22.37 -0.22 22.22
C ALA A 104 -23.23 0.00 20.96
N ASN A 105 -22.77 -0.46 19.79
CA ASN A 105 -23.43 -0.30 18.49
C ASN A 105 -23.88 -1.64 17.88
N GLY A 106 -23.96 -2.72 18.66
CA GLY A 106 -24.42 -4.02 18.15
C GLY A 106 -23.37 -4.79 17.34
N ILE A 107 -22.14 -4.27 17.24
CA ILE A 107 -21.06 -4.85 16.43
C ILE A 107 -20.20 -5.79 17.27
N ARG A 108 -19.75 -6.89 16.65
CA ARG A 108 -18.78 -7.83 17.23
C ARG A 108 -17.43 -7.76 16.54
N VAL A 109 -16.39 -8.24 17.21
CA VAL A 109 -14.99 -8.10 16.79
C VAL A 109 -14.37 -9.49 16.60
N ILE A 110 -13.86 -9.75 15.40
CA ILE A 110 -12.87 -10.80 15.14
C ILE A 110 -11.54 -10.27 15.67
N ALA A 111 -11.12 -10.79 16.84
CA ALA A 111 -9.98 -10.29 17.58
C ALA A 111 -8.71 -11.02 17.15
N GLY A 112 -7.83 -10.32 16.41
CA GLY A 112 -6.58 -10.89 15.90
C GLY A 112 -5.47 -10.96 16.94
N PHE A 113 -4.54 -11.89 16.72
CA PHE A 113 -3.25 -11.95 17.41
C PHE A 113 -2.14 -11.96 16.37
N TRP A 114 -1.38 -10.86 16.34
CA TRP A 114 -0.29 -10.72 15.38
C TRP A 114 0.81 -11.73 15.66
N LEU A 115 1.14 -12.53 14.64
CA LEU A 115 2.32 -13.36 14.57
C LEU A 115 3.19 -12.85 13.44
N GLN A 116 4.51 -12.85 13.61
CA GLN A 116 5.42 -12.30 12.60
C GLN A 116 5.38 -13.17 11.35
N PRO A 117 4.88 -12.66 10.21
CA PRO A 117 4.57 -13.52 9.08
C PRO A 117 5.79 -13.90 8.24
N GLY A 118 7.00 -13.50 8.64
CA GLY A 118 8.24 -13.97 8.02
C GLY A 118 8.78 -13.08 6.91
N GLY A 119 8.85 -11.76 7.14
CA GLY A 119 9.42 -10.81 6.19
C GLY A 119 8.47 -10.42 5.05
N GLY A 120 8.92 -9.49 4.21
CA GLY A 120 8.07 -8.62 3.40
C GLY A 120 7.95 -7.24 4.05
N PRO A 121 7.41 -6.22 3.36
CA PRO A 121 7.35 -4.91 4.00
C PRO A 121 6.20 -4.83 5.01
N GLY A 122 6.44 -4.16 6.14
CA GLY A 122 5.56 -4.13 7.31
C GLY A 122 5.59 -5.36 8.22
N SER A 123 6.06 -6.51 7.73
CA SER A 123 5.93 -7.83 8.36
C SER A 123 7.04 -8.21 9.36
N GLY A 124 7.70 -7.23 9.98
CA GLY A 124 8.43 -7.43 11.24
C GLY A 124 9.41 -8.62 11.32
N GLY A 125 10.27 -8.80 10.31
CA GLY A 125 11.46 -9.65 10.39
C GLY A 125 11.25 -11.15 10.13
N CYS A 126 12.36 -11.89 10.11
CA CYS A 126 12.41 -13.33 9.86
C CYS A 126 12.42 -14.11 11.19
N VAL A 127 11.27 -14.61 11.62
CA VAL A 127 11.16 -15.48 12.81
C VAL A 127 11.40 -16.94 12.44
N ASP A 128 12.23 -17.62 13.24
CA ASP A 128 12.47 -19.06 13.13
C ASP A 128 11.45 -19.83 13.99
N TYR A 129 10.29 -20.17 13.43
CA TYR A 129 9.26 -20.95 14.10
C TYR A 129 9.70 -22.37 14.47
N VAL A 130 10.74 -22.90 13.84
CA VAL A 130 11.30 -24.22 14.20
C VAL A 130 11.99 -24.13 15.55
N ASN A 131 12.91 -23.18 15.73
CA ASN A 131 13.83 -23.18 16.88
C ASN A 131 13.60 -22.06 17.90
N ASP A 132 12.90 -20.98 17.56
CA ASP A 132 12.67 -19.86 18.46
C ASP A 132 11.55 -20.16 19.46
N HIS A 133 11.91 -20.92 20.49
CA HIS A 133 11.00 -21.29 21.57
C HIS A 133 10.65 -20.12 22.47
N ASP A 134 11.52 -19.12 22.58
CA ASP A 134 11.29 -17.94 23.43
C ASP A 134 10.21 -17.06 22.78
N TYR A 135 10.34 -16.75 21.49
CA TYR A 135 9.31 -16.02 20.74
C TYR A 135 7.94 -16.71 20.83
N LYS A 136 7.87 -18.01 20.53
CA LYS A 136 6.61 -18.77 20.61
C LYS A 136 6.01 -18.74 22.02
N GLY A 137 6.84 -18.92 23.04
CA GLY A 137 6.40 -18.86 24.44
C GLY A 137 5.89 -17.48 24.84
N GLU A 138 6.56 -16.40 24.41
CA GLU A 138 6.14 -15.02 24.66
C GLU A 138 4.82 -14.69 23.97
N GLN A 139 4.65 -15.06 22.69
CA GLN A 139 3.40 -14.84 21.95
C GLN A 139 2.24 -15.60 22.59
N LEU A 140 2.43 -16.87 22.95
CA LEU A 140 1.40 -17.67 23.59
C LEU A 140 0.99 -17.10 24.96
N ALA A 141 1.95 -16.65 25.77
CA ALA A 141 1.67 -15.99 27.04
C ALA A 141 0.91 -14.66 26.84
N ALA A 142 1.24 -13.89 25.79
CA ALA A 142 0.54 -12.66 25.44
C ALA A 142 -0.91 -12.94 25.01
N MET A 143 -1.13 -13.92 24.12
CA MET A 143 -2.47 -14.35 23.69
C MET A 143 -3.33 -14.74 24.90
N ASN A 144 -2.81 -15.62 25.76
CA ASN A 144 -3.52 -16.07 26.96
C ASN A 144 -3.89 -14.93 27.91
N THR A 145 -3.02 -13.92 28.02
CA THR A 145 -3.28 -12.74 28.85
C THR A 145 -4.50 -11.98 28.34
N TRP A 146 -4.56 -11.72 27.04
CA TRP A 146 -5.64 -10.91 26.46
C TRP A 146 -6.93 -11.70 26.25
N VAL A 147 -6.87 -13.00 25.95
CA VAL A 147 -8.06 -13.86 25.98
C VAL A 147 -8.66 -13.90 27.39
N ALA A 148 -7.85 -14.06 28.43
CA ALA A 148 -8.35 -14.08 29.80
C ALA A 148 -8.99 -12.74 30.23
N GLU A 149 -8.50 -11.61 29.69
CA GLU A 149 -9.06 -10.28 29.93
C GLU A 149 -10.38 -10.06 29.18
N TYR A 150 -10.47 -10.49 27.91
CA TYR A 150 -11.54 -10.08 27.01
C TYR A 150 -12.56 -11.16 26.62
N ARG A 151 -12.37 -12.44 26.97
CA ARG A 151 -13.34 -13.52 26.66
C ARG A 151 -14.78 -13.24 27.09
N ASP A 152 -14.94 -12.54 28.22
CA ASP A 152 -16.27 -12.22 28.78
C ASP A 152 -16.80 -10.87 28.22
N HIS A 153 -16.09 -10.25 27.28
CA HIS A 153 -16.48 -8.97 26.71
C HIS A 153 -17.57 -9.17 25.64
N PRO A 154 -18.70 -8.45 25.72
CA PRO A 154 -19.84 -8.62 24.80
C PRO A 154 -19.51 -8.36 23.32
N GLY A 155 -18.44 -7.62 23.05
CA GLY A 155 -17.97 -7.30 21.70
C GLY A 155 -17.12 -8.38 21.04
N VAL A 156 -16.71 -9.46 21.71
CA VAL A 156 -15.90 -10.52 21.06
C VAL A 156 -16.79 -11.42 20.18
N LEU A 157 -16.30 -11.77 18.98
CA LEU A 157 -16.91 -12.78 18.11
C LEU A 157 -16.09 -14.08 18.11
N MET A 158 -14.78 -13.96 17.86
CA MET A 158 -13.85 -15.08 17.74
C MET A 158 -12.40 -14.60 17.78
N TRP A 159 -11.47 -15.53 17.96
CA TRP A 159 -10.02 -15.29 18.02
C TRP A 159 -9.33 -15.70 16.72
N SER A 160 -8.55 -14.80 16.11
CA SER A 160 -7.78 -15.07 14.88
C SER A 160 -6.29 -15.08 15.18
N VAL A 161 -5.65 -16.25 15.11
CA VAL A 161 -4.22 -16.42 15.41
C VAL A 161 -3.39 -16.25 14.14
N GLY A 162 -2.61 -15.18 14.07
CA GLY A 162 -1.75 -14.87 12.93
C GLY A 162 -2.48 -14.29 11.71
N ASN A 163 -1.68 -13.85 10.73
CA ASN A 163 -2.14 -13.30 9.46
C ASN A 163 -1.05 -13.54 8.40
N GLU A 164 -1.37 -14.26 7.33
CA GLU A 164 -0.53 -14.40 6.12
C GLU A 164 0.90 -14.92 6.34
N SER A 165 1.10 -15.74 7.38
CA SER A 165 2.45 -16.19 7.74
C SER A 165 2.93 -17.36 6.89
N VAL A 166 2.05 -18.24 6.42
CA VAL A 166 2.44 -19.36 5.55
C VAL A 166 2.95 -18.84 4.22
N LEU A 167 2.28 -17.84 3.62
CA LEU A 167 2.79 -17.14 2.45
C LEU A 167 4.05 -16.35 2.80
N GLY A 168 3.98 -15.48 3.83
CA GLY A 168 5.03 -14.52 4.16
C GLY A 168 6.40 -15.15 4.42
N LEU A 169 6.45 -16.33 5.04
CA LEU A 169 7.71 -17.03 5.38
C LEU A 169 8.63 -17.27 4.16
N GLN A 170 8.08 -17.30 2.94
CA GLN A 170 8.88 -17.44 1.71
C GLN A 170 9.78 -16.24 1.41
N ASN A 171 9.53 -15.10 2.06
CA ASN A 171 10.38 -13.92 1.97
C ASN A 171 11.69 -14.09 2.76
N CYS A 172 11.76 -15.06 3.67
CA CYS A 172 12.92 -15.31 4.53
C CYS A 172 13.56 -16.69 4.29
N TYR A 173 12.78 -17.66 3.81
CA TYR A 173 13.20 -19.04 3.71
C TYR A 173 12.87 -19.62 2.33
N GLU A 174 13.66 -20.60 1.89
CA GLU A 174 13.44 -21.31 0.63
C GLU A 174 13.59 -22.84 0.78
N GLY A 175 13.10 -23.58 -0.20
CA GLY A 175 13.26 -25.04 -0.28
C GLY A 175 12.78 -25.79 0.96
N THR A 176 13.56 -26.74 1.44
CA THR A 176 13.19 -27.59 2.58
C THR A 176 13.12 -26.84 3.91
N GLU A 177 13.81 -25.71 4.02
CA GLU A 177 13.78 -24.89 5.23
C GLU A 177 12.45 -24.15 5.33
N LEU A 178 11.99 -23.53 4.24
CA LEU A 178 10.67 -22.91 4.15
C LEU A 178 9.55 -23.87 4.57
N GLU A 179 9.57 -25.09 4.04
CA GLU A 179 8.58 -26.11 4.38
C GLU A 179 8.62 -26.50 5.86
N ALA A 180 9.80 -26.58 6.46
CA ALA A 180 9.92 -26.81 7.89
C ALA A 180 9.35 -25.65 8.72
N GLN A 181 9.53 -24.40 8.28
CA GLN A 181 8.97 -23.21 8.93
C GLN A 181 7.44 -23.18 8.84
N ARG A 182 6.85 -23.42 7.66
CA ARG A 182 5.39 -23.48 7.46
C ARG A 182 4.72 -24.54 8.35
N VAL A 183 5.32 -25.72 8.43
CA VAL A 183 4.85 -26.80 9.31
C VAL A 183 5.00 -26.43 10.79
N ALA A 184 6.11 -25.79 11.18
CA ALA A 184 6.31 -25.37 12.57
C ALA A 184 5.35 -24.25 13.00
N TYR A 185 5.11 -23.28 12.11
CA TYR A 185 4.15 -22.21 12.30
C TYR A 185 2.73 -22.75 12.51
N THR A 186 2.24 -23.60 11.61
CA THR A 186 0.87 -24.15 11.70
C THR A 186 0.67 -25.05 12.92
N ARG A 187 1.70 -25.79 13.35
CA ARG A 187 1.66 -26.48 14.65
C ARG A 187 1.55 -25.53 15.83
N PHE A 188 2.27 -24.42 15.80
CA PHE A 188 2.19 -23.40 16.84
C PHE A 188 0.80 -22.72 16.86
N VAL A 189 0.18 -22.50 15.69
CA VAL A 189 -1.22 -22.06 15.59
C VAL A 189 -2.15 -23.05 16.29
N ASN A 190 -1.92 -24.36 16.14
CA ASN A 190 -2.70 -25.38 16.87
C ASN A 190 -2.50 -25.32 18.39
N ASP A 191 -1.25 -25.17 18.83
CA ASP A 191 -0.93 -25.04 20.25
C ASP A 191 -1.65 -23.83 20.85
N ALA A 192 -1.67 -22.69 20.14
CA ALA A 192 -2.43 -21.51 20.53
C ALA A 192 -3.94 -21.78 20.56
N ALA A 193 -4.50 -22.44 19.54
CA ALA A 193 -5.93 -22.78 19.51
C ALA A 193 -6.36 -23.63 20.71
N LEU A 194 -5.57 -24.63 21.09
CA LEU A 194 -5.82 -25.46 22.27
C LEU A 194 -5.81 -24.66 23.57
N GLU A 195 -4.83 -23.76 23.75
CA GLU A 195 -4.74 -22.95 24.97
C GLU A 195 -5.84 -21.89 25.07
N ILE A 196 -6.17 -21.23 23.95
CA ILE A 196 -7.25 -20.25 23.88
C ILE A 196 -8.58 -20.94 24.22
N LYS A 197 -8.90 -22.08 23.60
CA LYS A 197 -10.13 -22.84 23.88
C LYS A 197 -10.23 -23.34 25.32
N ALA A 198 -9.10 -23.64 25.96
CA ALA A 198 -9.08 -24.00 27.37
C ALA A 198 -9.40 -22.81 28.29
N LEU A 199 -9.09 -21.59 27.86
CA LEU A 199 -9.36 -20.34 28.58
C LEU A 199 -10.75 -19.77 28.26
N ASP A 200 -11.20 -19.93 27.04
CA ASP A 200 -12.43 -19.39 26.47
C ASP A 200 -13.10 -20.44 25.58
N PRO A 201 -13.97 -21.29 26.16
CA PRO A 201 -14.70 -22.30 25.41
C PRO A 201 -15.89 -21.72 24.64
N ASP A 202 -16.21 -20.44 24.84
CA ASP A 202 -17.43 -19.81 24.33
C ASP A 202 -17.19 -19.08 23.00
N HIS A 203 -15.95 -19.02 22.49
CA HIS A 203 -15.62 -18.38 21.22
C HIS A 203 -14.74 -19.26 20.32
N PRO A 204 -14.99 -19.29 19.00
CA PRO A 204 -14.15 -20.00 18.04
C PRO A 204 -12.73 -19.46 17.96
N VAL A 205 -11.80 -20.33 17.56
CA VAL A 205 -10.42 -19.99 17.20
C VAL A 205 -10.14 -20.36 15.76
N THR A 206 -9.55 -19.44 15.03
CA THR A 206 -9.27 -19.52 13.59
C THR A 206 -7.89 -18.92 13.27
N SER A 207 -7.45 -19.03 12.03
CA SER A 207 -6.22 -18.41 11.52
C SER A 207 -6.40 -17.98 10.06
N THR A 208 -5.84 -16.81 9.72
CA THR A 208 -5.95 -16.17 8.40
C THR A 208 -4.66 -16.33 7.61
N ASP A 209 -4.76 -16.63 6.32
CA ASP A 209 -3.63 -16.52 5.39
C ASP A 209 -4.02 -15.92 4.04
N ALA A 210 -3.01 -15.61 3.23
CA ALA A 210 -3.18 -15.04 1.90
C ALA A 210 -3.54 -16.17 0.94
N TRP A 211 -4.72 -16.05 0.32
CA TRP A 211 -5.31 -17.09 -0.51
C TRP A 211 -5.48 -18.43 0.26
N VAL A 212 -5.81 -19.51 -0.45
CA VAL A 212 -6.15 -20.82 0.15
C VAL A 212 -4.93 -21.73 0.41
N GLY A 213 -3.72 -21.27 0.09
CA GLY A 213 -2.51 -22.10 0.14
C GLY A 213 -2.17 -22.64 1.54
N ALA A 214 -2.58 -21.94 2.60
CA ALA A 214 -2.36 -22.36 3.98
C ALA A 214 -3.29 -23.48 4.45
N TRP A 215 -4.43 -23.69 3.79
CA TRP A 215 -5.45 -24.63 4.27
C TRP A 215 -4.95 -26.08 4.31
N GLU A 216 -4.10 -26.51 3.38
CA GLU A 216 -3.47 -27.84 3.44
C GLU A 216 -2.63 -28.02 4.71
N TYR A 217 -1.89 -26.98 5.11
CA TYR A 217 -1.09 -27.01 6.33
C TYR A 217 -1.98 -27.01 7.58
N TYR A 218 -3.05 -26.21 7.59
CA TYR A 218 -3.98 -26.16 8.71
C TYR A 218 -4.74 -27.50 8.89
N GLU A 219 -5.19 -28.15 7.81
CA GLU A 219 -5.76 -29.50 7.89
C GLU A 219 -4.78 -30.50 8.50
N ALA A 220 -3.52 -30.45 8.09
CA ALA A 220 -2.52 -31.42 8.52
C ALA A 220 -1.99 -31.17 9.95
N HIS A 221 -1.96 -29.91 10.39
CA HIS A 221 -1.18 -29.49 11.55
C HIS A 221 -1.93 -28.61 12.55
N SER A 222 -3.13 -28.13 12.21
CA SER A 222 -3.98 -27.29 13.05
C SER A 222 -5.40 -27.85 13.22
N PRO A 223 -5.56 -29.14 13.59
CA PRO A 223 -6.87 -29.76 13.67
C PRO A 223 -7.83 -29.09 14.66
N ASP A 224 -7.32 -28.32 15.63
CA ASP A 224 -8.11 -27.66 16.66
C ASP A 224 -8.65 -26.27 16.25
N LEU A 225 -8.46 -25.81 15.01
CA LEU A 225 -9.18 -24.62 14.50
C LEU A 225 -10.66 -24.92 14.23
N ASP A 226 -11.57 -24.00 14.53
CA ASP A 226 -13.01 -24.21 14.30
C ASP A 226 -13.45 -23.97 12.86
N LEU A 227 -12.76 -23.07 12.16
CA LEU A 227 -13.01 -22.68 10.78
C LEU A 227 -11.70 -22.17 10.14
N PHE A 228 -11.69 -22.04 8.82
CA PHE A 228 -10.60 -21.39 8.09
C PHE A 228 -10.88 -19.92 7.82
N GLN A 229 -9.84 -19.10 7.76
CA GLN A 229 -9.93 -17.76 7.20
C GLN A 229 -9.04 -17.62 5.98
N VAL A 230 -9.41 -16.69 5.10
CA VAL A 230 -8.71 -16.42 3.85
C VAL A 230 -8.78 -14.94 3.51
N ASN A 231 -7.65 -14.38 3.11
CA ASN A 231 -7.56 -13.09 2.44
C ASN A 231 -7.55 -13.33 0.93
N ALA A 232 -8.46 -12.69 0.20
CA ALA A 232 -8.55 -12.79 -1.25
C ALA A 232 -9.22 -11.52 -1.80
N TYR A 233 -8.63 -10.93 -2.84
CA TYR A 233 -9.12 -9.70 -3.45
C TYR A 233 -9.82 -10.02 -4.78
N ASP A 234 -9.17 -9.86 -5.95
CA ASP A 234 -9.80 -10.20 -7.24
C ASP A 234 -10.15 -11.70 -7.35
N ALA A 235 -9.48 -12.54 -6.55
CA ALA A 235 -9.60 -13.98 -6.62
C ALA A 235 -10.77 -14.61 -5.82
N VAL A 236 -11.63 -13.85 -5.12
CA VAL A 236 -12.66 -14.42 -4.21
C VAL A 236 -13.53 -15.51 -4.85
N CYS A 237 -13.91 -15.35 -6.13
CA CYS A 237 -14.72 -16.33 -6.86
C CYS A 237 -14.05 -17.70 -7.04
N GLY A 238 -12.72 -17.80 -6.88
CA GLY A 238 -12.00 -19.06 -6.95
C GLY A 238 -12.03 -19.87 -5.65
N ILE A 239 -12.43 -19.27 -4.52
CA ILE A 239 -12.33 -19.90 -3.19
C ILE A 239 -13.21 -21.15 -3.12
N GLN A 240 -14.46 -21.09 -3.60
CA GLN A 240 -15.37 -22.24 -3.57
C GLN A 240 -14.78 -23.43 -4.32
N GLN A 241 -14.26 -23.20 -5.53
CA GLN A 241 -13.67 -24.28 -6.33
C GLN A 241 -12.43 -24.85 -5.63
N ALA A 242 -11.56 -24.00 -5.09
CA ALA A 242 -10.39 -24.44 -4.34
C ALA A 242 -10.77 -25.26 -3.11
N TRP A 243 -11.85 -24.87 -2.41
CA TRP A 243 -12.36 -25.61 -1.27
C TRP A 243 -12.77 -27.04 -1.66
N ILE A 244 -13.54 -27.16 -2.75
CA ILE A 244 -14.03 -28.44 -3.28
C ILE A 244 -12.87 -29.32 -3.75
N GLU A 245 -11.91 -28.74 -4.48
CA GLU A 245 -10.77 -29.48 -5.05
C GLU A 245 -9.78 -29.95 -3.97
N GLY A 246 -9.57 -29.14 -2.93
CA GLY A 246 -8.76 -29.51 -1.78
C GLY A 246 -9.42 -30.56 -0.87
N GLY A 247 -10.74 -30.72 -0.96
CA GLY A 247 -11.49 -31.70 -0.16
C GLY A 247 -11.48 -31.35 1.33
N TYR A 248 -11.50 -30.05 1.65
CA TYR A 248 -11.52 -29.54 3.01
C TYR A 248 -12.83 -29.88 3.72
N ASP A 249 -12.79 -30.00 5.04
CA ASP A 249 -13.93 -30.47 5.85
C ASP A 249 -14.43 -29.46 6.88
N ARG A 250 -14.13 -28.18 6.65
CA ARG A 250 -14.47 -27.06 7.55
C ARG A 250 -15.03 -25.88 6.78
N PRO A 251 -15.88 -25.07 7.40
CA PRO A 251 -16.34 -23.82 6.81
C PRO A 251 -15.22 -22.77 6.83
N TYR A 252 -15.45 -21.66 6.11
CA TYR A 252 -14.52 -20.54 6.10
C TYR A 252 -15.21 -19.18 6.17
N ILE A 253 -14.42 -18.18 6.55
CA ILE A 253 -14.78 -16.75 6.52
C ILE A 253 -13.74 -16.02 5.66
N LEU A 254 -14.20 -15.11 4.80
CA LEU A 254 -13.32 -14.18 4.11
C LEU A 254 -12.89 -13.08 5.08
N THR A 255 -11.60 -12.84 5.27
CA THR A 255 -11.11 -11.87 6.28
C THR A 255 -10.58 -10.58 5.70
N GLU A 256 -10.21 -10.60 4.42
CA GLU A 256 -9.93 -9.42 3.62
C GLU A 256 -10.39 -9.74 2.20
N GLY A 257 -11.28 -8.92 1.66
CA GLY A 257 -11.61 -9.00 0.25
C GLY A 257 -12.33 -7.79 -0.29
N GLY A 258 -12.41 -7.73 -1.62
CA GLY A 258 -12.79 -6.53 -2.33
C GLY A 258 -12.11 -6.47 -3.70
N PRO A 259 -11.84 -5.28 -4.23
CA PRO A 259 -11.27 -5.11 -5.55
C PRO A 259 -9.80 -5.54 -5.62
N ALA A 260 -9.32 -5.75 -6.85
CA ALA A 260 -7.96 -6.17 -7.16
C ALA A 260 -6.89 -5.35 -6.42
N GLY A 261 -5.91 -6.06 -5.85
CA GLY A 261 -4.71 -5.46 -5.27
C GLY A 261 -3.69 -5.03 -6.33
N GLU A 262 -2.68 -4.25 -5.93
CA GLU A 262 -1.64 -3.76 -6.86
C GLU A 262 -0.86 -4.88 -7.57
N TRP A 263 -0.82 -6.07 -6.96
CA TRP A 263 -0.13 -7.25 -7.50
C TRP A 263 -0.99 -8.10 -8.44
N GLU A 264 -2.28 -7.75 -8.61
CA GLU A 264 -3.24 -8.49 -9.44
C GLU A 264 -3.61 -7.76 -10.73
N VAL A 265 -3.09 -6.54 -10.93
CA VAL A 265 -3.36 -5.71 -12.11
C VAL A 265 -2.14 -5.63 -13.02
N ASP A 266 -2.38 -5.40 -14.31
CA ASP A 266 -1.32 -5.13 -15.27
C ASP A 266 -0.68 -3.75 -14.99
N ASP A 267 0.59 -3.60 -15.36
CA ASP A 267 1.25 -2.30 -15.36
C ASP A 267 0.79 -1.43 -16.54
N ASP A 268 0.72 -0.12 -16.31
CA ASP A 268 0.47 0.87 -17.35
C ASP A 268 1.73 1.16 -18.20
N VAL A 269 1.63 2.13 -19.11
CA VAL A 269 2.72 2.47 -20.06
C VAL A 269 4.03 2.89 -19.41
N ASN A 270 4.01 3.26 -18.12
CA ASN A 270 5.16 3.70 -17.34
C ASN A 270 5.66 2.62 -16.37
N GLY A 271 5.15 1.39 -16.46
CA GLY A 271 5.52 0.31 -15.54
C GLY A 271 4.92 0.46 -14.13
N VAL A 272 3.80 1.17 -14.03
CA VAL A 272 3.08 1.40 -12.77
C VAL A 272 1.77 0.60 -12.78
N PRO A 273 1.46 -0.22 -11.77
CA PRO A 273 0.19 -0.94 -11.65
C PRO A 273 -1.03 -0.07 -11.94
N GLU A 274 -1.84 -0.51 -12.91
CA GLU A 274 -3.05 0.20 -13.33
C GLU A 274 -4.15 0.07 -12.27
N GLU A 275 -4.29 1.11 -11.45
CA GLU A 275 -5.26 1.14 -10.37
C GLU A 275 -6.70 1.08 -10.91
N PRO A 276 -7.55 0.16 -10.40
CA PRO A 276 -8.94 0.12 -10.81
C PRO A 276 -9.65 1.44 -10.48
N THR A 277 -10.55 1.86 -11.36
CA THR A 277 -11.35 3.08 -11.16
C THR A 277 -12.22 2.99 -9.90
N ASP A 278 -12.66 4.11 -9.36
CA ASP A 278 -13.54 4.16 -8.17
C ASP A 278 -14.84 3.37 -8.41
N VAL A 279 -15.37 3.45 -9.64
CA VAL A 279 -16.53 2.65 -10.08
C VAL A 279 -16.18 1.16 -10.12
N ALA A 280 -15.03 0.78 -10.70
CA ALA A 280 -14.62 -0.61 -10.76
C ALA A 280 -14.35 -1.19 -9.37
N LYS A 281 -13.82 -0.40 -8.44
CA LYS A 281 -13.61 -0.81 -7.05
C LYS A 281 -14.93 -1.08 -6.33
N ALA A 282 -15.91 -0.20 -6.49
CA ALA A 282 -17.25 -0.39 -5.93
C ALA A 282 -17.92 -1.68 -6.45
N GLU A 283 -17.80 -1.96 -7.75
CA GLU A 283 -18.29 -3.22 -8.34
C GLU A 283 -17.47 -4.44 -7.87
N GLY A 284 -16.16 -4.28 -7.64
CA GLY A 284 -15.30 -5.34 -7.12
C GLY A 284 -15.76 -5.87 -5.76
N TYR A 285 -16.19 -4.98 -4.85
CA TYR A 285 -16.80 -5.42 -3.58
C TYR A 285 -18.08 -6.22 -3.77
N ARG A 286 -18.95 -5.80 -4.70
CA ARG A 286 -20.19 -6.53 -5.01
C ARG A 286 -19.90 -7.92 -5.55
N ALA A 287 -18.99 -8.01 -6.53
CA ALA A 287 -18.59 -9.27 -7.13
C ALA A 287 -17.95 -10.21 -6.09
N ALA A 288 -17.06 -9.70 -5.24
CA ALA A 288 -16.46 -10.46 -4.16
C ALA A 288 -17.52 -11.01 -3.19
N TRP A 289 -18.48 -10.17 -2.77
CA TRP A 289 -19.54 -10.58 -1.86
C TRP A 289 -20.48 -11.63 -2.47
N ASP A 290 -20.94 -11.41 -3.71
CA ASP A 290 -21.80 -12.36 -4.44
C ASP A 290 -21.11 -13.73 -4.54
N CYS A 291 -19.84 -13.76 -4.96
CA CYS A 291 -19.06 -14.98 -5.06
C CYS A 291 -18.82 -15.67 -3.72
N LEU A 292 -18.63 -14.92 -2.63
CA LEU A 292 -18.49 -15.47 -1.29
C LEU A 292 -19.77 -16.16 -0.86
N MET A 293 -20.91 -15.49 -1.03
CA MET A 293 -22.21 -15.95 -0.54
C MET A 293 -22.83 -17.05 -1.42
N ASP A 294 -22.34 -17.26 -2.64
CA ASP A 294 -22.72 -18.40 -3.51
C ASP A 294 -22.30 -19.77 -2.93
N HIS A 295 -21.35 -19.81 -1.99
CA HIS A 295 -20.94 -21.05 -1.30
C HIS A 295 -21.80 -21.33 -0.06
N GLU A 296 -23.10 -21.50 -0.28
CA GLU A 296 -24.10 -21.75 0.77
C GLU A 296 -23.70 -22.92 1.68
N GLY A 297 -23.83 -22.71 2.99
CA GLY A 297 -23.53 -23.73 4.01
C GLY A 297 -22.04 -23.94 4.28
N VAL A 298 -21.13 -23.25 3.60
CA VAL A 298 -19.68 -23.39 3.82
C VAL A 298 -19.00 -22.04 4.07
N ALA A 299 -19.30 -21.03 3.26
CA ALA A 299 -18.90 -19.65 3.54
C ALA A 299 -19.83 -19.05 4.59
N LEU A 300 -19.28 -18.54 5.69
CA LEU A 300 -20.05 -17.99 6.83
C LEU A 300 -20.11 -16.45 6.82
N GLY A 301 -19.86 -15.83 5.67
CA GLY A 301 -19.69 -14.40 5.49
C GLY A 301 -18.22 -13.96 5.54
N GLY A 302 -17.99 -12.66 5.71
CA GLY A 302 -16.65 -12.10 5.71
C GLY A 302 -16.52 -10.63 6.09
N THR A 303 -15.27 -10.21 6.25
CA THR A 303 -14.88 -8.81 6.36
C THR A 303 -14.27 -8.30 5.06
N LEU A 304 -14.92 -7.31 4.45
CA LEU A 304 -14.38 -6.61 3.29
C LEU A 304 -13.25 -5.66 3.73
N PHE A 305 -12.30 -5.38 2.84
CA PHE A 305 -11.15 -4.53 3.11
C PHE A 305 -11.33 -3.22 2.34
N HIS A 306 -11.54 -2.03 2.94
CA HIS A 306 -11.20 -1.68 4.32
C HIS A 306 -11.96 -0.44 4.85
N TYR A 307 -12.43 -0.50 6.10
CA TYR A 307 -12.90 0.68 6.84
C TYR A 307 -11.69 1.41 7.45
N GLY A 308 -10.89 2.05 6.59
CA GLY A 308 -9.70 2.83 6.96
C GLY A 308 -9.83 4.31 6.62
N VAL A 309 -8.99 5.14 7.24
CA VAL A 309 -9.01 6.61 7.11
C VAL A 309 -7.71 7.20 6.58
N GLU A 310 -6.70 6.35 6.36
CA GLU A 310 -5.45 6.69 5.72
C GLU A 310 -5.70 7.25 4.32
N GLU A 311 -4.96 8.29 3.96
CA GLU A 311 -5.04 8.98 2.66
C GLU A 311 -3.74 8.82 1.84
N ASP A 312 -2.94 7.82 2.19
CA ASP A 312 -1.73 7.45 1.46
C ASP A 312 -2.09 6.54 0.25
N PHE A 313 -1.06 6.07 -0.47
CA PHE A 313 -1.23 5.20 -1.63
C PHE A 313 -2.12 3.99 -1.32
N GLY A 314 -1.89 3.32 -0.18
CA GLY A 314 -2.67 2.15 0.21
C GLY A 314 -4.10 2.54 0.59
N GLY A 315 -4.25 3.67 1.28
CA GLY A 315 -5.54 4.23 1.65
C GLY A 315 -6.40 4.57 0.43
N VAL A 316 -5.87 5.27 -0.57
CA VAL A 316 -6.63 5.55 -1.80
C VAL A 316 -6.93 4.27 -2.58
N TRP A 317 -6.03 3.28 -2.55
CA TRP A 317 -6.30 2.02 -3.21
C TRP A 317 -7.49 1.29 -2.58
N PHE A 318 -7.50 1.12 -1.25
CA PHE A 318 -8.38 0.17 -0.57
C PHE A 318 -9.40 0.76 0.41
N ASN A 319 -9.18 1.96 0.95
CA ASN A 319 -10.08 2.52 1.95
C ASN A 319 -11.41 2.95 1.31
N LEU A 320 -12.49 2.66 2.03
CA LEU A 320 -13.82 3.20 1.75
C LEU A 320 -13.95 4.67 2.20
N LEU A 321 -13.08 5.10 3.12
CA LEU A 321 -13.12 6.39 3.81
C LEU A 321 -11.75 7.11 3.86
N PRO A 322 -10.94 7.17 2.78
CA PRO A 322 -9.64 7.85 2.84
C PRO A 322 -9.84 9.33 3.23
N GLY A 323 -9.06 9.80 4.21
CA GLY A 323 -9.23 11.15 4.78
C GLY A 323 -10.53 11.34 5.58
N GLY A 324 -11.28 10.27 5.84
CA GLY A 324 -12.62 10.30 6.44
C GLY A 324 -13.75 10.58 5.46
N GLU A 325 -13.49 10.59 4.14
CA GLU A 325 -14.45 10.95 3.10
C GLU A 325 -14.99 9.70 2.38
N LYS A 326 -16.32 9.63 2.23
CA LYS A 326 -17.00 8.46 1.68
C LYS A 326 -16.80 8.36 0.16
N ARG A 327 -16.33 7.20 -0.30
CA ARG A 327 -16.17 6.86 -1.74
C ARG A 327 -17.32 6.01 -2.26
N LEU A 328 -17.38 5.75 -3.58
CA LEU A 328 -18.42 4.88 -4.15
C LEU A 328 -18.44 3.48 -3.49
N SER A 329 -17.27 2.95 -3.14
CA SER A 329 -17.14 1.68 -2.41
C SER A 329 -17.86 1.68 -1.06
N TYR A 330 -17.91 2.81 -0.35
CA TYR A 330 -18.68 2.94 0.90
C TYR A 330 -20.16 2.65 0.66
N TYR A 331 -20.73 3.30 -0.35
CA TYR A 331 -22.15 3.16 -0.70
C TYR A 331 -22.45 1.76 -1.22
N ALA A 332 -21.53 1.16 -1.98
CA ALA A 332 -21.68 -0.21 -2.45
C ALA A 332 -21.73 -1.21 -1.30
N VAL A 333 -20.81 -1.13 -0.34
CA VAL A 333 -20.81 -2.03 0.82
C VAL A 333 -21.99 -1.79 1.74
N ALA A 334 -22.38 -0.54 1.97
CA ALA A 334 -23.58 -0.24 2.75
C ALA A 334 -24.85 -0.82 2.13
N ASP A 335 -24.98 -0.79 0.80
CA ASP A 335 -26.09 -1.42 0.07
C ASP A 335 -26.07 -2.96 0.20
N LEU A 336 -24.88 -3.58 0.09
CA LEU A 336 -24.71 -5.04 0.24
C LEU A 336 -25.17 -5.54 1.61
N PHE A 337 -24.86 -4.80 2.68
CA PHE A 337 -25.23 -5.16 4.05
C PHE A 337 -26.60 -4.61 4.47
N GLY A 338 -27.38 -4.04 3.54
CA GLY A 338 -28.71 -3.50 3.82
C GLY A 338 -28.72 -2.29 4.75
N GLY A 339 -27.60 -1.58 4.84
CA GLY A 339 -27.41 -0.39 5.65
C GLY A 339 -28.10 0.86 5.12
N GLN A 340 -27.87 1.96 5.83
CA GLN A 340 -28.44 3.28 5.58
C GLN A 340 -27.35 4.29 5.25
N ALA A 341 -26.84 4.22 4.02
CA ALA A 341 -25.89 5.23 3.55
C ALA A 341 -26.56 6.63 3.46
N PRO A 342 -25.78 7.72 3.56
CA PRO A 342 -26.26 9.07 3.29
C PRO A 342 -26.92 9.18 1.91
N ALA A 343 -27.87 10.11 1.76
CA ALA A 343 -28.56 10.28 0.48
C ALA A 343 -27.70 10.91 -0.61
N ASN A 344 -26.74 11.76 -0.22
CA ASN A 344 -25.85 12.48 -1.12
C ASN A 344 -24.60 11.63 -1.38
N THR A 345 -24.25 11.47 -2.65
CA THR A 345 -23.28 10.48 -3.14
C THR A 345 -22.06 11.14 -3.80
N PRO A 346 -20.92 10.44 -3.90
CA PRO A 346 -19.67 11.05 -4.36
C PRO A 346 -19.71 11.51 -5.82
N PRO A 347 -18.95 12.56 -6.16
CA PRO A 347 -18.63 12.86 -7.55
C PRO A 347 -18.01 11.63 -8.24
N VAL A 348 -18.47 11.32 -9.45
CA VAL A 348 -17.93 10.22 -10.26
C VAL A 348 -17.01 10.79 -11.32
N ILE A 349 -15.75 10.37 -11.30
CA ILE A 349 -14.75 10.73 -12.29
C ILE A 349 -14.66 9.60 -13.32
N THR A 350 -14.65 9.95 -14.60
CA THR A 350 -14.50 9.02 -15.73
C THR A 350 -13.55 9.61 -16.77
N ASP A 351 -13.00 8.77 -17.65
CA ASP A 351 -12.11 9.17 -18.75
C ASP A 351 -10.90 10.01 -18.30
N LEU A 352 -10.34 9.73 -17.11
CA LEU A 352 -9.11 10.40 -16.66
C LEU A 352 -7.95 10.04 -17.59
N ALA A 353 -7.36 11.05 -18.23
CA ALA A 353 -6.25 10.86 -19.17
C ALA A 353 -5.22 11.99 -19.08
N VAL A 354 -3.98 11.67 -19.40
CA VAL A 354 -2.88 12.63 -19.58
C VAL A 354 -2.82 13.02 -21.05
N GLY A 355 -2.86 14.32 -21.34
CA GLY A 355 -2.68 14.87 -22.67
C GLY A 355 -1.22 14.86 -23.11
N GLY A 356 -0.97 14.48 -24.37
CA GLY A 356 0.38 14.41 -24.93
C GLY A 356 1.10 13.10 -24.60
N ASP A 357 2.43 13.15 -24.54
CA ASP A 357 3.25 11.99 -24.21
C ASP A 357 3.48 11.92 -22.70
N ARG A 358 2.82 10.96 -22.04
CA ARG A 358 2.93 10.72 -20.59
C ARG A 358 4.15 9.88 -20.19
N THR A 359 4.95 9.42 -21.15
CA THR A 359 6.18 8.63 -20.91
C THR A 359 7.43 9.49 -20.78
N SER A 360 7.31 10.79 -21.10
CA SER A 360 8.45 11.71 -21.12
C SER A 360 7.99 13.13 -20.80
N VAL A 361 7.56 13.35 -19.56
CA VAL A 361 7.15 14.67 -19.07
C VAL A 361 8.36 15.36 -18.42
N PRO A 362 8.90 16.46 -18.96
CA PRO A 362 10.05 17.12 -18.34
C PRO A 362 9.75 17.61 -16.93
N ALA A 363 10.68 17.40 -16.00
CA ALA A 363 10.54 17.86 -14.62
C ALA A 363 10.29 19.38 -14.55
N GLY A 364 9.30 19.78 -13.74
CA GLY A 364 8.87 21.18 -13.61
C GLY A 364 8.14 21.77 -14.82
N SER A 365 7.93 21.01 -15.90
CA SER A 365 7.07 21.44 -17.01
C SER A 365 5.60 21.20 -16.71
N GLU A 366 4.71 21.82 -17.50
CA GLU A 366 3.27 21.60 -17.39
C GLU A 366 2.82 20.44 -18.31
N PHE A 367 1.97 19.56 -17.78
CA PHE A 367 1.16 18.62 -18.57
C PHE A 367 -0.33 18.88 -18.32
N THR A 368 -1.19 18.27 -19.12
CA THR A 368 -2.65 18.44 -19.00
C THR A 368 -3.30 17.13 -18.59
N LEU A 369 -4.15 17.16 -17.57
CA LEU A 369 -5.14 16.12 -17.29
C LEU A 369 -6.46 16.49 -17.94
N SER A 370 -7.16 15.51 -18.50
CA SER A 370 -8.57 15.64 -18.90
C SER A 370 -9.38 14.61 -18.12
N ALA A 371 -10.56 14.99 -17.65
CA ALA A 371 -11.49 14.09 -16.98
C ALA A 371 -12.94 14.56 -17.14
N SER A 372 -13.86 13.59 -17.11
CA SER A 372 -15.30 13.83 -17.01
C SER A 372 -15.73 13.63 -15.56
N VAL A 373 -16.12 14.71 -14.88
CA VAL A 373 -16.59 14.64 -13.48
C VAL A 373 -18.08 14.95 -13.43
N ASN A 374 -18.86 14.03 -12.86
CA ASN A 374 -20.29 14.18 -12.66
C ASN A 374 -20.66 13.92 -11.20
N ASP A 375 -21.23 14.93 -10.55
CA ASP A 375 -21.86 14.79 -9.26
C ASP A 375 -23.34 14.36 -9.43
N PRO A 376 -23.77 13.20 -8.91
CA PRO A 376 -25.15 12.73 -9.08
C PRO A 376 -26.20 13.63 -8.43
N ASP A 377 -25.83 14.37 -7.39
CA ASP A 377 -26.71 15.22 -6.58
C ASP A 377 -26.73 16.68 -7.08
N GLY A 378 -25.86 17.01 -8.03
CA GLY A 378 -25.75 18.32 -8.66
C GLY A 378 -24.94 19.33 -7.84
N ASP A 379 -24.14 18.85 -6.88
CA ASP A 379 -23.16 19.66 -6.18
C ASP A 379 -22.03 20.07 -7.15
N THR A 380 -21.33 21.15 -6.83
CA THR A 380 -20.20 21.63 -7.65
C THR A 380 -18.91 21.10 -7.04
N PRO A 381 -18.21 20.15 -7.70
CA PRO A 381 -17.03 19.56 -7.12
C PRO A 381 -15.88 20.57 -6.99
N THR A 382 -15.11 20.44 -5.91
CA THR A 382 -13.79 21.05 -5.77
C THR A 382 -12.71 20.02 -6.09
N TYR A 383 -11.72 20.43 -6.88
CA TYR A 383 -10.64 19.55 -7.33
C TYR A 383 -9.36 19.72 -6.52
N GLU A 384 -8.63 18.63 -6.40
CA GLU A 384 -7.23 18.59 -5.98
C GLU A 384 -6.49 17.59 -6.87
N VAL A 385 -5.25 17.93 -7.25
CA VAL A 385 -4.35 17.00 -7.92
C VAL A 385 -3.28 16.59 -6.93
N LEU A 386 -3.15 15.29 -6.69
CA LEU A 386 -2.15 14.71 -5.79
C LEU A 386 -1.15 13.90 -6.62
N VAL A 387 0.10 13.85 -6.17
CA VAL A 387 1.16 13.02 -6.76
C VAL A 387 1.82 12.15 -5.70
N ASN A 388 2.25 10.96 -6.11
CA ASN A 388 2.88 9.98 -5.24
C ASN A 388 4.12 9.35 -5.91
N SER A 389 5.19 9.16 -5.12
CA SER A 389 6.49 8.67 -5.57
C SER A 389 6.76 7.21 -5.21
N LYS A 390 5.76 6.40 -4.86
CA LYS A 390 5.94 5.00 -4.42
C LYS A 390 6.83 4.18 -5.36
N TYR A 391 6.67 4.33 -6.67
CA TYR A 391 7.45 3.59 -7.67
C TYR A 391 8.82 4.21 -7.97
N ILE A 392 9.22 5.23 -7.20
CA ILE A 392 10.53 5.88 -7.25
C ILE A 392 11.31 5.60 -5.95
N ASP A 393 10.65 5.64 -4.79
CA ASP A 393 11.32 5.54 -3.48
C ASP A 393 10.51 4.83 -2.38
N ASP A 394 9.48 4.07 -2.75
CA ASP A 394 8.54 3.38 -1.84
C ASP A 394 7.85 4.31 -0.83
N ASN A 395 7.82 5.62 -1.09
CA ASN A 395 7.06 6.58 -0.29
C ASN A 395 5.58 6.54 -0.69
N GLY A 396 4.73 6.02 0.18
CA GLY A 396 3.28 5.97 -0.03
C GLY A 396 2.55 7.30 0.15
N ALA A 397 3.19 8.36 0.65
CA ALA A 397 2.50 9.64 0.88
C ALA A 397 1.98 10.27 -0.41
N LEU A 398 0.74 10.78 -0.39
CA LEU A 398 0.20 11.63 -1.44
C LEU A 398 0.52 13.09 -1.12
N THR A 399 1.03 13.82 -2.12
CA THR A 399 1.41 15.23 -1.96
C THR A 399 0.65 16.08 -2.96
N PRO A 400 0.11 17.26 -2.58
CA PRO A 400 -0.52 18.17 -3.52
C PRO A 400 0.45 18.62 -4.62
N ALA A 401 -0.02 18.57 -5.86
CA ALA A 401 0.67 19.15 -7.01
C ALA A 401 0.16 20.56 -7.30
N ASP A 402 1.04 21.42 -7.84
CA ASP A 402 0.61 22.71 -8.37
C ASP A 402 -0.21 22.49 -9.65
N PHE A 403 -1.46 22.97 -9.66
CA PHE A 403 -2.34 22.84 -10.82
C PHE A 403 -3.23 24.06 -11.04
N ARG A 404 -3.82 24.14 -12.23
CA ARG A 404 -4.83 25.12 -12.63
C ARG A 404 -5.97 24.42 -13.35
N ASP A 405 -7.18 24.55 -12.81
CA ASP A 405 -8.42 24.17 -13.50
C ASP A 405 -8.69 25.15 -14.66
N ASN A 406 -8.87 24.62 -15.87
CA ASN A 406 -9.15 25.40 -17.07
C ASN A 406 -10.64 25.70 -17.27
N GLY A 407 -11.54 25.06 -16.51
CA GLY A 407 -12.99 25.25 -16.57
C GLY A 407 -13.67 24.57 -17.76
N ASP A 408 -12.97 23.68 -18.47
CA ASP A 408 -13.44 22.94 -19.65
C ASP A 408 -13.29 21.41 -19.52
N GLY A 409 -13.12 20.91 -18.29
CA GLY A 409 -12.85 19.50 -18.01
C GLY A 409 -11.37 19.14 -18.11
N THR A 410 -10.48 20.13 -18.23
CA THR A 410 -9.04 19.93 -18.19
C THR A 410 -8.36 20.66 -17.04
N LEU A 411 -7.29 20.06 -16.51
CA LEU A 411 -6.44 20.65 -15.48
C LEU A 411 -5.00 20.71 -16.01
N THR A 412 -4.37 21.87 -15.93
CA THR A 412 -2.93 22.01 -16.21
C THR A 412 -2.16 21.76 -14.92
N VAL A 413 -1.24 20.80 -14.92
CA VAL A 413 -0.52 20.32 -13.73
C VAL A 413 0.99 20.51 -13.94
N THR A 414 1.68 21.03 -12.93
CA THR A 414 3.15 21.10 -12.93
C THR A 414 3.73 19.76 -12.54
N ALA A 415 4.57 19.19 -13.40
CA ALA A 415 5.28 17.94 -13.14
C ALA A 415 6.24 18.09 -11.94
N PRO A 416 6.33 17.08 -11.05
CA PRO A 416 7.30 17.06 -9.97
C PRO A 416 8.74 17.28 -10.45
N GLY A 417 9.59 17.79 -9.56
CA GLY A 417 10.99 18.11 -9.90
C GLY A 417 11.92 16.89 -9.99
N ARG A 418 11.54 15.74 -9.41
CA ARG A 418 12.33 14.51 -9.40
C ARG A 418 11.88 13.60 -10.55
N PRO A 419 12.79 13.16 -11.42
CA PRO A 419 12.46 12.19 -12.46
C PRO A 419 12.08 10.80 -11.92
N GLY A 420 11.34 10.05 -12.71
CA GLY A 420 10.81 8.72 -12.41
C GLY A 420 9.29 8.60 -12.65
N PRO A 421 8.73 7.39 -12.49
CA PRO A 421 7.30 7.16 -12.64
C PRO A 421 6.51 7.69 -11.42
N TRP A 422 5.69 8.72 -11.65
CA TRP A 422 4.81 9.30 -10.65
C TRP A 422 3.38 8.84 -10.87
N LYS A 423 2.70 8.43 -9.80
CA LYS A 423 1.22 8.38 -9.83
C LYS A 423 0.66 9.78 -9.65
N VAL A 424 -0.40 10.05 -10.40
CA VAL A 424 -1.13 11.31 -10.41
C VAL A 424 -2.58 10.98 -10.12
N TYR A 425 -3.14 11.57 -9.06
CA TYR A 425 -4.53 11.39 -8.67
C TYR A 425 -5.30 12.67 -8.92
N LEU A 426 -6.50 12.54 -9.47
CA LEU A 426 -7.50 13.61 -9.48
C LEU A 426 -8.53 13.29 -8.40
N ALA A 427 -8.60 14.13 -7.39
CA ALA A 427 -9.59 14.07 -6.32
C ALA A 427 -10.68 15.13 -6.55
N ALA A 428 -11.94 14.73 -6.46
CA ALA A 428 -13.12 15.57 -6.58
C ALA A 428 -14.00 15.44 -5.33
N ARG A 429 -14.23 16.56 -4.64
CA ARG A 429 -15.01 16.62 -3.40
C ARG A 429 -16.26 17.45 -3.60
N ASP A 430 -17.39 16.97 -3.10
CA ASP A 430 -18.69 17.66 -3.17
C ASP A 430 -18.93 18.67 -2.03
N GLY A 431 -18.12 18.60 -0.97
CA GLY A 431 -18.30 19.40 0.25
C GLY A 431 -19.35 18.84 1.23
N GLN A 432 -19.89 17.65 0.97
CA GLN A 432 -20.82 16.91 1.83
C GLN A 432 -20.16 15.72 2.53
N GLY A 433 -18.84 15.59 2.38
CA GLY A 433 -18.04 14.52 2.98
C GLY A 433 -17.84 13.32 2.06
N ASN A 434 -18.05 13.49 0.75
CA ASN A 434 -17.74 12.47 -0.24
C ASN A 434 -16.54 12.83 -1.11
N LEU A 435 -15.87 11.78 -1.58
CA LEU A 435 -14.70 11.84 -2.45
C LEU A 435 -14.87 10.93 -3.66
N GLY A 436 -14.78 11.50 -4.85
CA GLY A 436 -14.42 10.77 -6.06
C GLY A 436 -12.92 10.90 -6.30
N ILE A 437 -12.22 9.78 -6.54
CA ILE A 437 -10.77 9.81 -6.79
C ILE A 437 -10.38 8.80 -7.86
N GLU A 438 -9.60 9.25 -8.84
CA GLU A 438 -9.09 8.44 -9.94
C GLU A 438 -7.60 8.65 -10.10
N ALA A 439 -6.89 7.62 -10.55
CA ALA A 439 -5.45 7.63 -10.70
C ALA A 439 -5.01 7.43 -12.16
N THR A 440 -3.87 8.01 -12.48
CA THR A 440 -3.09 7.75 -13.68
C THR A 440 -1.60 7.88 -13.32
N SER A 441 -0.71 7.87 -14.30
CA SER A 441 0.73 8.06 -14.06
C SER A 441 1.40 8.91 -15.14
N VAL A 442 2.50 9.54 -14.80
CA VAL A 442 3.42 10.17 -15.76
C VAL A 442 4.83 9.73 -15.43
N ASN A 443 5.64 9.45 -16.46
CA ASN A 443 7.07 9.31 -16.25
C ASN A 443 7.72 10.69 -16.43
N VAL A 444 8.25 11.20 -15.32
CA VAL A 444 8.95 12.49 -15.30
C VAL A 444 10.40 12.25 -15.70
N VAL A 445 10.92 13.06 -16.63
CA VAL A 445 12.30 12.95 -17.13
C VAL A 445 13.11 14.21 -16.81
N PRO A 446 14.46 14.17 -16.85
CA PRO A 446 15.27 15.36 -16.73
C PRO A 446 14.82 16.48 -17.69
N PRO A 447 14.83 17.77 -17.26
CA PRO A 447 14.49 18.86 -18.14
C PRO A 447 15.41 18.90 -19.36
N PRO A 448 14.88 19.10 -20.59
CA PRO A 448 15.72 19.18 -21.78
C PRO A 448 16.67 20.37 -21.65
N VAL A 449 17.91 20.18 -22.10
CA VAL A 449 18.91 21.23 -22.21
C VAL A 449 19.00 21.65 -23.68
N ASP A 450 19.00 22.95 -23.94
CA ASP A 450 19.18 23.49 -25.28
C ASP A 450 20.56 23.10 -25.86
N GLY A 451 20.61 22.88 -27.17
CA GLY A 451 21.84 22.56 -27.88
C GLY A 451 22.07 21.07 -28.13
N THR A 452 23.31 20.69 -28.40
CA THR A 452 23.70 19.30 -28.68
C THR A 452 24.39 18.69 -27.47
N ASN A 453 23.92 17.53 -26.98
CA ASN A 453 24.66 16.74 -26.01
C ASN A 453 25.88 16.10 -26.67
N LEU A 454 27.06 16.64 -26.37
CA LEU A 454 28.36 16.17 -26.86
C LEU A 454 28.85 14.90 -26.14
N ALA A 455 28.29 14.58 -24.97
CA ALA A 455 28.64 13.39 -24.21
C ALA A 455 27.86 12.15 -24.66
N LEU A 456 26.73 12.31 -25.34
CA LEU A 456 25.89 11.19 -25.77
C LEU A 456 26.65 10.23 -26.69
N GLY A 457 26.86 9.00 -26.22
CA GLY A 457 27.61 7.93 -26.89
C GLY A 457 29.12 8.17 -27.00
N ALA A 458 29.67 9.14 -26.26
CA ALA A 458 31.11 9.42 -26.26
C ALA A 458 31.89 8.38 -25.44
N GLU A 459 33.22 8.35 -25.60
CA GLU A 459 34.07 7.42 -24.84
C GLU A 459 34.14 7.86 -23.37
N THR A 460 33.62 7.03 -22.49
CA THR A 460 33.49 7.33 -21.05
C THR A 460 34.34 6.37 -20.23
N THR A 461 35.07 6.91 -19.25
CA THR A 461 35.89 6.12 -18.31
C THR A 461 35.71 6.64 -16.89
N ALA A 462 35.98 5.82 -15.89
CA ALA A 462 35.84 6.19 -14.49
C ALA A 462 37.05 5.71 -13.67
N SER A 463 37.18 6.21 -12.44
CA SER A 463 38.14 5.70 -11.47
C SER A 463 37.87 4.24 -11.09
N THR A 464 36.60 3.91 -10.86
CA THR A 464 36.12 2.57 -10.54
C THR A 464 34.69 2.41 -11.07
N PHE A 465 34.21 1.17 -11.10
CA PHE A 465 32.80 0.86 -11.22
C PHE A 465 32.51 -0.42 -10.43
N GLN A 466 31.28 -0.60 -9.97
CA GLN A 466 30.89 -1.84 -9.29
C GLN A 466 30.62 -2.94 -10.33
N GLU A 467 31.37 -4.05 -10.25
CA GLU A 467 31.26 -5.21 -11.14
C GLU A 467 30.11 -6.15 -10.76
N GLU A 468 29.70 -6.16 -9.49
CA GLU A 468 28.72 -7.08 -8.92
C GLU A 468 27.64 -6.32 -8.15
N GLY A 469 26.43 -6.90 -8.07
CA GLY A 469 25.24 -6.28 -7.48
C GLY A 469 24.00 -6.51 -8.35
N ASP A 470 22.82 -6.26 -7.80
CA ASP A 470 21.58 -6.33 -8.58
C ASP A 470 21.56 -5.22 -9.63
N GLY A 471 21.44 -5.56 -10.92
CA GLY A 471 21.60 -4.64 -12.05
C GLY A 471 23.05 -4.34 -12.48
N ALA A 472 24.07 -4.92 -11.84
CA ALA A 472 25.47 -4.77 -12.23
C ALA A 472 25.81 -5.58 -13.51
N PRO A 473 26.87 -5.22 -14.27
CA PRO A 473 27.87 -4.18 -13.98
C PRO A 473 27.39 -2.75 -14.27
N PHE A 474 27.75 -1.78 -13.41
CA PHE A 474 27.39 -0.36 -13.58
C PHE A 474 28.48 0.43 -14.29
N LEU A 475 28.65 0.14 -15.57
CA LEU A 475 29.77 0.61 -16.39
C LEU A 475 29.76 2.14 -16.58
N PRO A 476 30.94 2.77 -16.81
CA PRO A 476 31.03 4.21 -17.07
C PRO A 476 30.17 4.71 -18.23
N GLU A 477 30.10 3.94 -19.32
CA GLU A 477 29.33 4.30 -20.53
C GLU A 477 27.83 4.47 -20.30
N HIS A 478 27.27 3.81 -19.28
CA HIS A 478 25.85 3.94 -18.92
C HIS A 478 25.45 5.35 -18.50
N ALA A 479 26.40 6.18 -18.04
CA ALA A 479 26.12 7.58 -17.71
C ALA A 479 26.20 8.52 -18.92
N THR A 480 26.20 7.98 -20.15
CA THR A 480 26.32 8.75 -21.39
C THR A 480 25.56 8.11 -22.55
N ASP A 481 24.72 7.10 -22.32
CA ASP A 481 24.10 6.32 -23.39
C ASP A 481 22.70 6.80 -23.80
N GLY A 482 22.11 7.72 -23.04
CA GLY A 482 20.79 8.29 -23.25
C GLY A 482 19.66 7.44 -22.66
N ASP A 483 19.98 6.44 -21.83
CA ASP A 483 19.01 5.57 -21.18
C ASP A 483 18.98 5.82 -19.67
N ASP A 484 17.98 6.58 -19.22
CA ASP A 484 17.73 6.89 -17.80
C ASP A 484 17.46 5.63 -16.94
N GLY A 485 17.30 4.44 -17.54
CA GLY A 485 17.19 3.15 -16.87
C GLY A 485 18.53 2.48 -16.56
N THR A 486 19.65 2.97 -17.11
CA THR A 486 21.00 2.48 -16.82
C THR A 486 21.81 3.52 -16.04
N ARG A 487 22.87 3.08 -15.35
CA ARG A 487 23.71 3.99 -14.56
C ARG A 487 25.16 3.53 -14.44
N TRP A 488 26.05 4.51 -14.29
CA TRP A 488 27.39 4.29 -13.73
C TRP A 488 27.30 4.31 -12.20
N ALA A 489 28.07 3.44 -11.53
CA ALA A 489 28.20 3.46 -10.08
C ALA A 489 29.64 3.15 -9.63
N SER A 490 30.22 4.01 -8.80
CA SER A 490 31.59 3.83 -8.27
C SER A 490 31.65 2.89 -7.07
N ASP A 491 32.86 2.47 -6.70
CA ASP A 491 33.16 1.94 -5.37
C ASP A 491 32.80 2.94 -4.26
N TRP A 492 32.56 2.43 -3.05
CA TRP A 492 32.10 3.21 -1.89
C TRP A 492 33.26 3.91 -1.16
N SER A 493 33.98 4.77 -1.88
CA SER A 493 35.11 5.53 -1.35
C SER A 493 35.20 6.91 -1.97
N ASP A 494 35.89 7.83 -1.28
CA ASP A 494 36.08 9.20 -1.73
C ASP A 494 37.60 9.44 -1.96
N PRO A 495 38.01 10.14 -3.04
CA PRO A 495 37.19 10.63 -4.15
C PRO A 495 36.99 9.59 -5.27
N GLN A 496 36.00 9.80 -6.13
CA GLN A 496 35.79 9.05 -7.38
C GLN A 496 35.50 10.02 -8.53
N TRP A 497 35.76 9.59 -9.77
CA TRP A 497 35.49 10.40 -10.95
C TRP A 497 34.93 9.58 -12.11
N LEU A 498 34.14 10.26 -12.94
CA LEU A 498 33.65 9.81 -14.24
C LEU A 498 34.05 10.88 -15.27
N GLN A 499 34.67 10.47 -16.38
CA GLN A 499 35.15 11.38 -17.43
C GLN A 499 34.65 10.95 -18.80
N VAL A 500 34.44 11.93 -19.66
CA VAL A 500 34.01 11.79 -21.04
C VAL A 500 35.07 12.40 -21.97
N ASP A 501 35.50 11.66 -22.99
CA ASP A 501 36.31 12.18 -24.11
C ASP A 501 35.40 12.64 -25.25
N LEU A 502 35.32 13.96 -25.46
CA LEU A 502 34.54 14.57 -26.54
C LEU A 502 35.18 14.35 -27.94
N GLY A 503 36.32 13.67 -28.02
CA GLY A 503 37.08 13.36 -29.24
C GLY A 503 37.96 14.51 -29.75
N ALA A 504 37.58 15.75 -29.49
CA ALA A 504 38.34 16.96 -29.82
C ALA A 504 38.07 18.10 -28.82
N SER A 505 39.00 19.06 -28.74
CA SER A 505 38.81 20.25 -27.91
C SER A 505 37.62 21.06 -28.44
N THR A 506 36.56 21.11 -27.63
CA THR A 506 35.24 21.65 -28.01
C THR A 506 34.76 22.61 -26.94
N ARG A 507 34.10 23.68 -27.36
CA ARG A 507 33.44 24.61 -26.43
C ARG A 507 32.07 24.05 -26.03
N PHE A 508 31.75 24.12 -24.75
CA PHE A 508 30.44 23.76 -24.19
C PHE A 508 30.03 24.78 -23.14
N ASP A 509 28.73 24.93 -22.92
CA ASP A 509 28.15 25.96 -22.07
C ASP A 509 27.21 25.44 -20.99
N THR A 510 26.83 24.16 -21.04
CA THR A 510 26.00 23.56 -20.00
C THR A 510 26.48 22.15 -19.67
N VAL A 511 26.43 21.78 -18.40
CA VAL A 511 26.57 20.39 -17.93
C VAL A 511 25.34 20.04 -17.12
N GLN A 512 24.69 18.93 -17.42
CA GLN A 512 23.58 18.38 -16.64
C GLN A 512 23.97 17.01 -16.13
N LEU A 513 23.80 16.80 -14.83
CA LEU A 513 24.04 15.56 -14.14
C LEU A 513 22.70 15.06 -13.63
N TYR A 514 22.34 13.82 -13.96
CA TYR A 514 21.21 13.14 -13.35
C TYR A 514 21.75 12.07 -12.40
N TRP A 515 21.79 12.40 -11.12
CA TRP A 515 22.22 11.52 -10.05
C TRP A 515 21.12 10.54 -9.65
N GLU A 516 21.53 9.33 -9.27
CA GLU A 516 20.69 8.42 -8.50
C GLU A 516 20.56 8.91 -7.03
N THR A 517 19.80 8.20 -6.19
CA THR A 517 19.75 8.47 -4.74
C THR A 517 21.16 8.54 -4.14
N SER A 518 22.04 7.66 -4.59
CA SER A 518 23.47 7.65 -4.31
C SER A 518 24.22 8.70 -5.13
N HIS A 519 24.33 9.91 -4.59
CA HIS A 519 24.88 11.08 -5.31
C HIS A 519 26.15 11.65 -4.65
N ALA A 520 26.77 12.61 -5.35
CA ALA A 520 27.82 13.44 -4.77
C ALA A 520 27.25 14.62 -3.99
N ARG A 521 27.53 14.71 -2.69
CA ARG A 521 27.25 15.92 -1.90
C ARG A 521 28.24 17.04 -2.24
N ALA A 522 29.51 16.70 -2.43
CA ALA A 522 30.50 17.64 -2.94
C ALA A 522 31.14 17.09 -4.20
N TYR A 523 31.23 17.91 -5.24
CA TYR A 523 31.88 17.55 -6.49
C TYR A 523 32.41 18.76 -7.26
N GLU A 524 33.29 18.49 -8.22
CA GLU A 524 33.76 19.47 -9.20
C GLU A 524 33.51 18.97 -10.62
N VAL A 525 32.98 19.83 -11.49
CA VAL A 525 33.08 19.62 -12.94
C VAL A 525 34.41 20.21 -13.39
N GLN A 526 35.21 19.41 -14.09
CA GLN A 526 36.54 19.80 -14.52
C GLN A 526 36.74 19.52 -16.01
N VAL A 527 37.61 20.31 -16.64
CA VAL A 527 37.96 20.20 -18.06
C VAL A 527 39.46 19.95 -18.23
N SER A 528 39.84 19.20 -19.27
CA SER A 528 41.23 18.92 -19.62
C SER A 528 41.45 18.82 -21.13
N GLU A 529 42.67 19.10 -21.57
CA GLU A 529 43.14 18.87 -22.96
C GLU A 529 43.82 17.50 -23.11
N ASN A 530 44.28 16.88 -22.02
CA ASN A 530 45.16 15.70 -22.05
C ASN A 530 44.76 14.58 -21.07
N ALA A 531 43.63 14.73 -20.36
CA ALA A 531 43.16 13.84 -19.30
C ALA A 531 44.10 13.68 -18.09
N GLN A 532 45.09 14.56 -17.95
CA GLN A 532 46.08 14.55 -16.86
C GLN A 532 46.02 15.82 -16.03
N ASP A 533 46.00 16.97 -16.70
CA ASP A 533 45.92 18.29 -16.09
C ASP A 533 44.48 18.78 -16.13
N TRP A 534 43.86 18.93 -14.96
CA TRP A 534 42.45 19.25 -14.83
C TRP A 534 42.23 20.65 -14.25
N THR A 535 41.30 21.39 -14.84
CA THR A 535 40.88 22.72 -14.36
C THR A 535 39.40 22.66 -13.94
N PRO A 536 39.05 23.00 -12.70
CA PRO A 536 37.64 23.08 -12.28
C PRO A 536 36.95 24.25 -12.98
N VAL A 537 35.75 23.97 -13.50
CA VAL A 537 34.86 24.94 -14.16
C VAL A 537 33.55 25.13 -13.40
N HIS A 538 33.21 24.19 -12.51
CA HIS A 538 32.08 24.29 -11.58
C HIS A 538 32.39 23.51 -10.30
N THR A 539 31.93 24.00 -9.14
CA THR A 539 32.15 23.36 -7.84
C THR A 539 30.88 23.42 -7.02
N VAL A 540 30.49 22.27 -6.46
CA VAL A 540 29.37 22.10 -5.54
C VAL A 540 29.88 21.50 -4.24
N THR A 541 29.41 22.00 -3.10
CA THR A 541 29.81 21.52 -1.76
C THR A 541 28.67 20.95 -0.94
N ASP A 542 27.43 21.11 -1.41
CA ASP A 542 26.20 20.65 -0.73
C ASP A 542 25.12 20.36 -1.79
N GLY A 543 25.45 19.46 -2.72
CA GLY A 543 24.57 18.97 -3.78
C GLY A 543 23.43 18.15 -3.21
N ALA A 544 22.28 18.20 -3.87
CA ALA A 544 21.05 17.55 -3.44
C ALA A 544 20.83 16.20 -4.12
N GLY A 545 21.60 15.89 -5.19
CA GLY A 545 21.32 14.76 -6.07
C GLY A 545 20.14 15.06 -7.01
N GLY A 546 19.60 14.02 -7.63
CA GLY A 546 18.62 14.19 -8.70
C GLY A 546 19.22 14.92 -9.91
N VAL A 547 18.46 15.79 -10.56
CA VAL A 547 18.94 16.54 -11.73
C VAL A 547 19.59 17.85 -11.30
N GLU A 548 20.89 17.97 -11.55
CA GLU A 548 21.67 19.17 -11.29
C GLU A 548 22.22 19.73 -12.61
N THR A 549 21.88 20.97 -12.95
CA THR A 549 22.31 21.63 -14.18
C THR A 549 23.19 22.84 -13.85
N ALA A 550 24.37 22.89 -14.45
CA ALA A 550 25.34 23.96 -14.28
C ALA A 550 25.61 24.67 -15.61
N ALA A 551 25.41 25.99 -15.63
CA ALA A 551 25.92 26.84 -16.69
C ALA A 551 27.45 27.00 -16.54
N VAL A 552 28.17 26.76 -17.61
CA VAL A 552 29.63 26.84 -17.70
C VAL A 552 30.05 27.64 -18.95
N ASP A 553 31.31 28.01 -19.07
CA ASP A 553 31.89 28.49 -20.32
C ASP A 553 33.30 27.93 -20.41
N ALA A 554 33.39 26.74 -21.00
CA ALA A 554 34.59 25.93 -20.96
C ALA A 554 34.95 25.46 -22.36
N THR A 555 36.24 25.21 -22.56
CA THR A 555 36.76 24.58 -23.78
C THR A 555 37.78 23.54 -23.37
N GLY A 556 37.61 22.32 -23.89
CA GLY A 556 38.55 21.24 -23.73
C GLY A 556 38.06 19.97 -24.40
N ARG A 557 38.92 18.96 -24.38
CA ARG A 557 38.61 17.66 -24.99
C ARG A 557 37.96 16.69 -24.01
N TYR A 558 38.40 16.71 -22.75
CA TYR A 558 37.88 15.84 -21.72
C TYR A 558 37.10 16.67 -20.70
N VAL A 559 35.96 16.16 -20.28
CA VAL A 559 35.16 16.71 -19.18
C VAL A 559 34.98 15.62 -18.15
N ARG A 560 35.14 15.93 -16.87
CA ARG A 560 34.88 14.96 -15.79
C ARG A 560 34.09 15.58 -14.67
N VAL A 561 33.33 14.74 -13.97
CA VAL A 561 32.82 15.01 -12.64
C VAL A 561 33.71 14.29 -11.63
N LEU A 562 34.23 15.04 -10.65
CA LEU A 562 35.04 14.54 -9.54
C LEU A 562 34.23 14.65 -8.26
N GLY A 563 33.68 13.55 -7.77
CA GLY A 563 33.04 13.45 -6.47
C GLY A 563 34.08 13.46 -5.36
N THR A 564 33.93 14.37 -4.40
CA THR A 564 34.86 14.57 -3.27
C THR A 564 34.26 14.24 -1.91
N GLU A 565 32.93 14.28 -1.78
CA GLU A 565 32.19 13.81 -0.60
C GLU A 565 30.87 13.15 -1.06
N ARG A 566 30.61 11.91 -0.60
CA ARG A 566 29.36 11.19 -0.91
C ARG A 566 28.19 11.75 -0.08
N GLY A 567 27.00 11.81 -0.70
CA GLY A 567 25.77 12.22 -0.01
C GLY A 567 25.10 11.11 0.80
N THR A 568 25.49 9.85 0.57
CA THR A 568 24.95 8.67 1.24
C THR A 568 26.07 7.74 1.73
N GLY A 569 25.72 6.60 2.34
CA GLY A 569 26.68 5.56 2.70
C GLY A 569 27.22 4.75 1.52
N TRP A 570 26.58 4.84 0.36
CA TRP A 570 26.88 4.12 -0.88
C TRP A 570 27.82 4.93 -1.78
N GLY A 571 28.23 4.41 -2.94
CA GLY A 571 29.14 5.06 -3.91
C GLY A 571 28.58 6.33 -4.58
N TYR A 572 29.22 6.82 -5.63
CA TYR A 572 28.61 7.82 -6.51
C TYR A 572 27.89 7.10 -7.65
N SER A 573 26.69 7.54 -8.01
CA SER A 573 25.89 6.92 -9.06
C SER A 573 25.21 7.96 -9.95
N LEU A 574 25.42 7.86 -11.26
CA LEU A 574 24.85 8.75 -12.27
C LEU A 574 24.05 7.93 -13.27
N TYR A 575 22.79 8.29 -13.44
CA TYR A 575 21.99 7.89 -14.58
C TYR A 575 22.51 8.59 -15.84
N GLU A 576 22.76 9.90 -15.77
CA GLU A 576 23.27 10.63 -16.93
C GLU A 576 24.29 11.74 -16.64
N PHE A 577 25.24 11.91 -17.57
CA PHE A 577 26.24 12.97 -17.63
C PHE A 577 26.22 13.65 -19.01
N GLY A 578 25.35 14.65 -19.14
CA GLY A 578 25.25 15.46 -20.35
C GLY A 578 26.20 16.65 -20.37
N VAL A 579 26.85 16.87 -21.52
CA VAL A 579 27.70 18.05 -21.80
C VAL A 579 27.16 18.73 -23.05
N TYR A 580 26.67 19.97 -22.95
CA TYR A 580 25.91 20.61 -24.02
C TYR A 580 26.61 21.84 -24.58
N ALA A 581 26.48 22.01 -25.90
CA ALA A 581 26.88 23.21 -26.62
C ALA A 581 25.70 23.78 -27.40
N SER A 582 25.41 25.06 -27.16
CA SER A 582 24.28 25.80 -27.74
C SER A 582 24.61 26.51 -29.06
#